data_AF-A0A8T0EWU5-F1
#
_entry.id   AF-A0A8T0EWU5-F1
#
_cell.length_a   1.000
_cell.length_b   1.000
_cell.length_c   1.000
_cell.angle_alpha   90.00
_cell.angle_beta   90.00
_cell.angle_gamma   90.00
#
_symmetry.space_group_name_H-M   'P 1'
#
loop_
_entity.id
_entity.type
_entity.pdbx_description
1 polymer ?
#
loop_
_entity_poly.entity_id
_entity_poly.type
_entity_poly.pdbx_seq_one_letter_code
_entity_poly.pdbx_strand_id
1 'polypeptide(L)'
;MEKNKTQKAKELNRIRRRIKAKLTTIKKFVENSSTVEEENKFILSCQQKMAIVEEIKQELEILFKDYLEIDEDETLSQKCDEEMLDIEEERNELEVSLKCLLSNYSVNENVIHNINDQNSNLKAYINHIELKTKLPEIPLPLFYGKMEEFSNFRNQFMCLINDNTELTNYQKLFYLKAALRGEAKYIETSDDTFESLFAALEERFENKRAIVDIHIRNMLKLEN
;
A
#
# COMPACT_ATOMS: atom_id res chain seq x y z
N MET A 1 -6.99 44.78 1.39
CA MET A 1 -6.44 43.49 0.90
C MET A 1 -6.17 42.51 2.03
N GLU A 2 -5.49 42.93 3.10
CA GLU A 2 -5.12 42.12 4.26
C GLU A 2 -6.30 41.46 5.00
N LYS A 3 -7.38 42.22 5.28
CA LYS A 3 -8.63 41.69 5.88
C LYS A 3 -9.27 40.52 5.11
N ASN A 4 -9.11 40.48 3.78
CA ASN A 4 -9.72 39.45 2.94
C ASN A 4 -8.89 38.15 2.96
N LYS A 5 -7.56 38.28 3.04
CA LYS A 5 -6.63 37.14 3.20
C LYS A 5 -6.82 36.45 4.55
N THR A 6 -6.90 37.21 5.64
CA THR A 6 -7.16 36.66 6.99
C THR A 6 -8.53 35.97 7.08
N GLN A 7 -9.52 36.43 6.32
CA GLN A 7 -10.83 35.77 6.26
C GLN A 7 -10.77 34.46 5.47
N LYS A 8 -10.08 34.41 4.32
CA LYS A 8 -9.87 33.18 3.54
C LYS A 8 -9.15 32.10 4.38
N ALA A 9 -8.05 32.46 5.04
CA ALA A 9 -7.32 31.55 5.93
C ALA A 9 -8.18 30.99 7.08
N LYS A 10 -9.09 31.80 7.64
CA LYS A 10 -10.04 31.34 8.67
C LYS A 10 -11.05 30.32 8.13
N GLU A 11 -11.55 30.51 6.91
CA GLU A 11 -12.47 29.55 6.28
C GLU A 11 -11.75 28.24 5.94
N LEU A 12 -10.52 28.27 5.41
CA LEU A 12 -9.72 27.06 5.15
C LEU A 12 -9.46 26.27 6.45
N ASN A 13 -9.13 26.97 7.54
CA ASN A 13 -8.97 26.34 8.86
C ASN A 13 -10.27 25.71 9.40
N ARG A 14 -11.45 26.24 9.06
CA ARG A 14 -12.73 25.60 9.41
C ARG A 14 -12.96 24.32 8.62
N ILE A 15 -12.65 24.32 7.33
CA ILE A 15 -12.74 23.14 6.46
C ILE A 15 -11.79 22.05 6.99
N ARG A 16 -10.54 22.40 7.31
CA ARG A 16 -9.56 21.49 7.92
C ARG A 16 -10.07 20.85 9.21
N ARG A 17 -10.68 21.63 10.10
CA ARG A 17 -11.29 21.10 11.35
C ARG A 17 -12.41 20.11 11.06
N ARG A 18 -13.24 20.37 10.05
CA ARG A 18 -14.32 19.47 9.64
C ARG A 18 -13.76 18.15 9.10
N ILE A 19 -12.70 18.20 8.30
CA ILE A 19 -11.99 17.01 7.81
C ILE A 19 -11.45 16.18 8.98
N LYS A 20 -10.74 16.80 9.93
CA LYS A 20 -10.25 16.10 11.13
C LYS A 20 -11.38 15.44 11.93
N ALA A 21 -12.53 16.10 12.06
CA ALA A 21 -13.69 15.52 12.74
C ALA A 21 -14.29 14.31 11.99
N LYS A 22 -14.35 14.36 10.66
CA LYS A 22 -14.76 13.21 9.82
C LYS A 22 -13.79 12.03 10.03
N LEU A 23 -12.47 12.25 9.93
CA LEU A 23 -11.45 11.21 10.15
C LEU A 23 -11.54 10.60 11.54
N THR A 24 -11.66 11.43 12.59
CA THR A 24 -11.82 10.94 13.98
C THR A 24 -13.02 10.01 14.12
N THR A 25 -14.12 10.29 13.41
CA THR A 25 -15.33 9.45 13.44
C THR A 25 -15.10 8.11 12.77
N ILE A 26 -14.37 8.08 11.65
CA ILE A 26 -14.02 6.87 10.92
C ILE A 26 -13.03 6.02 11.72
N LYS A 27 -12.01 6.65 12.30
CA LYS A 27 -11.03 6.00 13.18
C LYS A 27 -11.68 5.26 14.34
N LYS A 28 -12.60 5.93 15.05
CA LYS A 28 -13.39 5.28 16.12
C LYS A 28 -14.19 4.08 15.60
N PHE A 29 -14.71 4.14 14.38
CA PHE A 29 -15.41 2.99 13.80
C PHE A 29 -14.46 1.82 13.54
N VAL A 30 -13.30 2.08 12.94
CA VAL A 30 -12.27 1.08 12.67
C VAL A 30 -11.75 0.44 13.96
N GLU A 31 -11.45 1.24 15.00
CA GLU A 31 -10.96 0.75 16.29
C GLU A 31 -11.98 -0.13 17.04
N ASN A 32 -13.28 0.12 16.84
CA ASN A 32 -14.37 -0.63 17.50
C ASN A 32 -14.92 -1.81 16.65
N SER A 33 -14.25 -2.16 15.54
CA SER A 33 -14.73 -3.15 14.57
C SER A 33 -14.69 -4.63 15.05
N SER A 34 -14.20 -4.92 16.25
CA SER A 34 -13.94 -6.28 16.74
C SER A 34 -15.17 -7.07 17.23
N THR A 35 -16.39 -6.53 17.16
CA THR A 35 -17.58 -7.07 17.85
C THR A 35 -18.87 -7.01 17.04
N VAL A 36 -18.90 -7.49 15.79
CA VAL A 36 -20.10 -7.34 14.95
C VAL A 36 -20.85 -8.65 14.72
N GLU A 37 -22.07 -8.68 15.24
CA GLU A 37 -23.04 -9.80 15.15
C GLU A 37 -23.76 -9.88 13.79
N GLU A 38 -23.74 -8.80 12.99
CA GLU A 38 -24.42 -8.70 11.68
C GLU A 38 -23.46 -8.26 10.55
N GLU A 39 -22.89 -9.25 9.88
CA GLU A 39 -21.90 -9.12 8.79
C GLU A 39 -22.32 -8.12 7.68
N ASN A 40 -23.54 -8.23 7.14
CA ASN A 40 -24.01 -7.35 6.07
C ASN A 40 -24.10 -5.87 6.48
N LYS A 41 -24.51 -5.61 7.73
CA LYS A 41 -24.60 -4.23 8.26
C LYS A 41 -23.21 -3.64 8.47
N PHE A 42 -22.25 -4.47 8.84
CA PHE A 42 -20.85 -4.07 8.97
C PHE A 42 -20.23 -3.70 7.61
N ILE A 43 -20.43 -4.54 6.59
CA ILE A 43 -19.95 -4.32 5.23
C ILE A 43 -20.50 -3.00 4.68
N LEU A 44 -21.81 -2.78 4.77
CA LEU A 44 -22.45 -1.54 4.34
C LEU A 44 -21.90 -0.32 5.08
N SER A 45 -21.64 -0.45 6.38
CA SER A 45 -21.03 0.61 7.18
C SER A 45 -19.59 0.92 6.74
N CYS A 46 -18.80 -0.10 6.43
CA CYS A 46 -17.44 0.04 5.90
C CYS A 46 -17.45 0.71 4.51
N GLN A 47 -18.35 0.29 3.60
CA GLN A 47 -18.51 0.89 2.28
C GLN A 47 -18.92 2.37 2.36
N GLN A 48 -19.87 2.71 3.24
CA GLN A 48 -20.24 4.09 3.49
C GLN A 48 -19.07 4.93 4.02
N LYS A 49 -18.25 4.37 4.92
CA LYS A 49 -17.07 5.06 5.47
C LYS A 49 -15.97 5.21 4.42
N MET A 50 -15.79 4.25 3.52
CA MET A 50 -14.89 4.38 2.36
C MET A 50 -15.29 5.51 1.42
N ALA A 51 -16.58 5.65 1.11
CA ALA A 51 -17.05 6.76 0.29
C ALA A 51 -16.72 8.13 0.94
N ILE A 52 -16.81 8.22 2.27
CA ILE A 52 -16.43 9.43 3.02
C ILE A 52 -14.92 9.66 2.98
N VAL A 53 -14.09 8.61 3.04
CA VAL A 53 -12.62 8.75 2.89
C VAL A 53 -12.24 9.31 1.52
N GLU A 54 -12.90 8.86 0.45
CA GLU A 54 -12.66 9.39 -0.90
C GLU A 54 -13.15 10.84 -1.03
N GLU A 55 -14.28 11.21 -0.42
CA GLU A 55 -14.75 12.60 -0.34
C GLU A 55 -13.71 13.49 0.39
N ILE A 56 -13.14 13.00 1.51
CA ILE A 56 -12.10 13.74 2.25
C ILE A 56 -10.85 13.96 1.41
N LYS A 57 -10.45 12.98 0.59
CA LYS A 57 -9.31 13.13 -0.33
C LYS A 57 -9.53 14.30 -1.31
N GLN A 58 -10.72 14.37 -1.92
CA GLN A 58 -11.07 15.47 -2.82
C GLN A 58 -11.13 16.83 -2.09
N GLU A 59 -11.70 16.86 -0.88
CA GLU A 59 -11.72 18.07 -0.03
C GLU A 59 -10.30 18.55 0.33
N LEU A 60 -9.37 17.62 0.57
CA LEU A 60 -7.95 17.93 0.88
C LEU A 60 -7.20 18.48 -0.34
N GLU A 61 -7.39 17.90 -1.53
CA GLU A 61 -6.77 18.39 -2.76
C GLU A 61 -7.21 19.83 -3.08
N ILE A 62 -8.51 20.13 -2.90
CA ILE A 62 -9.05 21.49 -3.06
C ILE A 62 -8.46 22.41 -1.98
N LEU A 63 -8.44 21.98 -0.72
CA LEU A 63 -7.91 22.76 0.39
C LEU A 63 -6.42 23.11 0.19
N PHE A 64 -5.62 22.17 -0.33
CA PHE A 64 -4.19 22.37 -0.61
C PHE A 64 -3.99 23.43 -1.69
N LYS A 65 -4.75 23.31 -2.79
CA LYS A 65 -4.73 24.30 -3.86
C LYS A 65 -5.11 25.69 -3.35
N ASP A 66 -6.17 25.79 -2.55
CA ASP A 66 -6.64 27.07 -2.00
C ASP A 66 -5.64 27.68 -0.99
N TYR A 67 -4.86 26.85 -0.29
CA TYR A 67 -3.79 27.29 0.61
C TYR A 67 -2.59 27.87 -0.15
N LEU A 68 -2.17 27.23 -1.25
CA LEU A 68 -1.09 27.72 -2.11
C LEU A 68 -1.39 29.09 -2.73
N GLU A 69 -2.67 29.44 -2.90
CA GLU A 69 -3.09 30.75 -3.38
C GLU A 69 -2.98 31.87 -2.34
N ILE A 70 -2.63 31.54 -1.09
CA ILE A 70 -2.43 32.52 -0.02
C ILE A 70 -0.92 32.75 0.13
N ASP A 71 -0.45 33.98 -0.16
CA ASP A 71 0.88 34.45 0.30
C ASP A 71 0.89 34.42 1.85
N GLU A 72 1.31 33.30 2.42
CA GLU A 72 1.58 33.17 3.86
C GLU A 72 3.07 33.38 4.17
N ASP A 73 3.35 33.79 5.40
CA ASP A 73 4.70 33.79 5.96
C ASP A 73 5.28 32.36 5.92
N GLU A 74 6.56 32.24 5.57
CA GLU A 74 7.26 30.95 5.37
C GLU A 74 7.09 30.01 6.58
N THR A 75 7.05 30.55 7.81
CA THR A 75 6.86 29.74 9.02
C THR A 75 5.42 29.26 9.23
N LEU A 76 4.42 30.01 8.75
CA LEU A 76 3.02 29.60 8.78
C LEU A 76 2.71 28.57 7.69
N SER A 77 3.30 28.76 6.50
CA SER A 77 3.20 27.80 5.39
C SER A 77 3.73 26.44 5.81
N GLN A 78 4.95 26.39 6.38
CA GLN A 78 5.58 25.13 6.77
C GLN A 78 4.76 24.36 7.82
N LYS A 79 4.19 25.06 8.80
CA LYS A 79 3.29 24.43 9.80
C LYS A 79 1.99 23.91 9.16
N CYS A 80 1.44 24.62 8.19
CA CYS A 80 0.24 24.17 7.48
C CYS A 80 0.53 22.94 6.62
N ASP A 81 1.69 22.89 5.97
CA ASP A 81 2.14 21.74 5.17
C ASP A 81 2.32 20.49 6.03
N GLU A 82 3.00 20.62 7.18
CA GLU A 82 3.16 19.52 8.16
C GLU A 82 1.79 19.02 8.66
N GLU A 83 0.91 19.93 9.08
CA GLU A 83 -0.42 19.55 9.55
C GLU A 83 -1.29 18.93 8.43
N MET A 84 -1.01 19.22 7.16
CA MET A 84 -1.73 18.66 6.02
C MET A 84 -1.24 17.23 5.72
N LEU A 85 0.07 17.02 5.74
CA LEU A 85 0.70 15.71 5.59
C LEU A 85 0.20 14.72 6.65
N ASP A 86 0.09 15.15 7.91
CA ASP A 86 -0.46 14.32 9.00
C ASP A 86 -1.90 13.86 8.70
N ILE A 87 -2.73 14.74 8.13
CA ILE A 87 -4.12 14.43 7.79
C ILE A 87 -4.18 13.45 6.60
N GLU A 88 -3.29 13.62 5.62
CA GLU A 88 -3.19 12.70 4.48
C GLU A 88 -2.75 11.30 4.90
N GLU A 89 -1.78 11.21 5.81
CA GLU A 89 -1.29 9.95 6.34
C GLU A 89 -2.40 9.24 7.14
N GLU A 90 -3.07 9.94 8.06
CA GLU A 90 -4.21 9.38 8.82
C GLU A 90 -5.35 8.91 7.90
N ARG A 91 -5.67 9.67 6.84
CA ARG A 91 -6.66 9.27 5.84
C ARG A 91 -6.24 7.96 5.15
N ASN A 92 -5.00 7.87 4.69
CA ASN A 92 -4.48 6.69 3.99
C ASN A 92 -4.51 5.44 4.88
N GLU A 93 -4.12 5.57 6.15
CA GLU A 93 -4.20 4.48 7.14
C GLU A 93 -5.63 3.97 7.33
N LEU A 94 -6.61 4.88 7.41
CA LEU A 94 -8.03 4.52 7.53
C LEU A 94 -8.56 3.87 6.25
N GLU A 95 -8.14 4.33 5.08
CA GLU A 95 -8.49 3.71 3.80
C GLU A 95 -8.02 2.25 3.73
N VAL A 96 -6.75 2.02 4.08
CA VAL A 96 -6.16 0.67 4.14
C VAL A 96 -6.92 -0.18 5.15
N SER A 97 -7.18 0.34 6.35
CA SER A 97 -7.90 -0.38 7.40
C SER A 97 -9.31 -0.80 6.96
N LEU A 98 -10.06 0.09 6.31
CA LEU A 98 -11.40 -0.20 5.80
C LEU A 98 -11.37 -1.23 4.65
N LYS A 99 -10.38 -1.15 3.75
CA LYS A 99 -10.20 -2.14 2.68
C LYS A 99 -9.86 -3.52 3.25
N CYS A 100 -8.97 -3.61 4.23
CA CYS A 100 -8.67 -4.85 4.93
C CYS A 100 -9.91 -5.44 5.61
N LEU A 101 -10.69 -4.60 6.29
CA LEU A 101 -11.95 -5.02 6.91
C LEU A 101 -12.93 -5.59 5.88
N LEU A 102 -13.10 -4.96 4.72
CA LEU A 102 -13.99 -5.45 3.66
C LEU A 102 -13.50 -6.74 2.99
N SER A 103 -12.19 -6.86 2.75
CA SER A 103 -11.59 -8.07 2.19
C SER A 103 -11.83 -9.31 3.05
N ASN A 104 -11.93 -9.13 4.38
CA ASN A 104 -12.26 -10.22 5.31
C ASN A 104 -13.69 -10.77 5.13
N TYR A 105 -14.60 -9.99 4.53
CA TYR A 105 -16.00 -10.34 4.36
C TYR A 105 -16.41 -10.62 2.90
N SER A 106 -15.66 -10.12 1.91
CA SER A 106 -15.96 -10.36 0.48
C SER A 106 -15.70 -11.80 0.00
N VAL A 107 -15.11 -12.67 0.83
CA VAL A 107 -14.93 -14.10 0.52
C VAL A 107 -16.26 -14.89 0.60
N ASN A 108 -17.29 -14.35 1.24
CA ASN A 108 -18.53 -15.09 1.55
C ASN A 108 -19.67 -14.98 0.52
N GLU A 109 -19.68 -14.02 -0.41
CA GLU A 109 -20.90 -13.73 -1.21
C GLU A 109 -21.07 -14.54 -2.51
N ASN A 110 -20.04 -15.22 -3.04
CA ASN A 110 -20.15 -15.91 -4.34
C ASN A 110 -20.39 -17.43 -4.28
N VAL A 111 -20.58 -18.02 -3.09
CA VAL A 111 -20.72 -19.48 -2.91
C VAL A 111 -22.16 -19.99 -3.12
N ILE A 112 -23.18 -19.11 -3.17
CA ILE A 112 -24.59 -19.55 -3.08
C ILE A 112 -25.27 -19.78 -4.45
N HIS A 113 -24.64 -19.47 -5.58
CA HIS A 113 -25.32 -19.58 -6.89
C HIS A 113 -24.55 -20.31 -7.99
N ASN A 114 -24.17 -21.58 -7.76
CA ASN A 114 -24.14 -22.59 -8.83
C ASN A 114 -23.95 -24.03 -8.31
N ILE A 115 -24.81 -24.49 -7.40
CA ILE A 115 -24.77 -25.87 -6.88
C ILE A 115 -25.32 -26.92 -7.86
N ASN A 116 -25.86 -26.53 -9.03
CA ASN A 116 -26.38 -27.53 -9.96
C ASN A 116 -25.35 -27.97 -11.01
N ASP A 117 -24.73 -29.10 -10.64
CA ASP A 117 -24.64 -30.30 -11.46
C ASP A 117 -23.30 -30.54 -12.19
N GLN A 118 -22.73 -31.72 -11.86
CA GLN A 118 -21.62 -32.41 -12.52
C GLN A 118 -20.23 -31.73 -12.45
N ASN A 119 -19.25 -32.39 -11.77
CA ASN A 119 -17.87 -32.64 -12.24
C ASN A 119 -16.94 -32.93 -11.05
N SER A 120 -16.51 -34.17 -10.88
CA SER A 120 -15.50 -34.59 -9.90
C SER A 120 -14.13 -33.88 -10.07
N ASN A 121 -13.83 -33.36 -11.26
CA ASN A 121 -12.68 -32.48 -11.51
C ASN A 121 -12.80 -31.11 -10.82
N LEU A 122 -14.04 -30.63 -10.60
CA LEU A 122 -14.27 -29.38 -9.88
C LEU A 122 -13.95 -29.53 -8.40
N LYS A 123 -14.10 -30.71 -7.79
CA LYS A 123 -13.73 -30.94 -6.38
C LYS A 123 -12.21 -30.88 -6.17
N ALA A 124 -11.42 -31.34 -7.13
CA ALA A 124 -9.96 -31.18 -7.11
C ALA A 124 -9.54 -29.71 -7.30
N TYR A 125 -10.22 -29.00 -8.20
CA TYR A 125 -10.03 -27.56 -8.42
C TYR A 125 -10.48 -26.72 -7.22
N ILE A 126 -11.61 -27.04 -6.59
CA ILE A 126 -12.12 -26.45 -5.36
C ILE A 126 -11.16 -26.72 -4.21
N ASN A 127 -10.59 -27.93 -4.08
CA ASN A 127 -9.57 -28.20 -3.06
C ASN A 127 -8.28 -27.38 -3.32
N HIS A 128 -7.90 -27.17 -4.58
CA HIS A 128 -6.76 -26.33 -4.96
C HIS A 128 -7.03 -24.83 -4.74
N ILE A 129 -8.29 -24.39 -4.86
CA ILE A 129 -8.76 -23.05 -4.53
C ILE A 129 -8.89 -22.87 -3.02
N GLU A 130 -9.41 -23.86 -2.29
CA GLU A 130 -9.46 -23.87 -0.82
C GLU A 130 -8.05 -23.80 -0.21
N LEU A 131 -7.06 -24.43 -0.83
CA LEU A 131 -5.66 -24.23 -0.45
C LEU A 131 -5.26 -22.76 -0.68
N LYS A 132 -5.60 -22.15 -1.82
CA LYS A 132 -5.32 -20.73 -2.10
C LYS A 132 -6.06 -19.75 -1.17
N THR A 133 -7.27 -20.05 -0.71
CA THR A 133 -8.08 -19.17 0.15
C THR A 133 -7.87 -19.38 1.64
N LYS A 134 -7.23 -20.48 2.05
CA LYS A 134 -6.74 -20.72 3.42
C LYS A 134 -5.28 -20.31 3.62
N LEU A 135 -4.58 -19.99 2.54
CA LEU A 135 -3.20 -19.50 2.63
C LEU A 135 -3.24 -18.03 3.06
N PRO A 136 -2.49 -17.65 4.10
CA PRO A 136 -2.34 -16.24 4.45
C PRO A 136 -1.82 -15.47 3.23
N GLU A 137 -2.31 -14.25 3.09
CA GLU A 137 -1.88 -13.33 2.03
C GLU A 137 -0.34 -13.22 2.07
N ILE A 138 0.33 -13.55 0.96
CA ILE A 138 1.79 -13.52 0.92
C ILE A 138 2.20 -12.05 0.94
N PRO A 139 2.84 -11.56 2.02
CA PRO A 139 3.17 -10.15 2.14
C PRO A 139 4.17 -9.77 1.06
N LEU A 140 4.04 -8.54 0.54
CA LEU A 140 5.04 -7.98 -0.35
C LEU A 140 6.41 -7.98 0.38
N PRO A 141 7.45 -8.60 -0.17
CA PRO A 141 8.74 -8.68 0.49
C PRO A 141 9.34 -7.27 0.62
N LEU A 142 9.82 -6.92 1.80
CA LEU A 142 10.45 -5.63 2.07
C LEU A 142 11.97 -5.76 1.98
N PHE A 143 12.63 -4.72 1.48
CA PHE A 143 14.08 -4.66 1.38
C PHE A 143 14.65 -3.40 2.01
N TYR A 144 15.47 -3.57 3.04
CA TYR A 144 16.04 -2.46 3.81
C TYR A 144 17.44 -2.02 3.34
N GLY A 145 18.02 -2.68 2.32
CA GLY A 145 19.35 -2.37 1.77
C GLY A 145 20.49 -3.23 2.30
N LYS A 146 20.22 -4.36 2.96
CA LYS A 146 21.29 -5.28 3.38
C LYS A 146 21.70 -6.21 2.23
N MET A 147 22.99 -6.20 1.87
CA MET A 147 23.52 -7.03 0.79
C MET A 147 23.26 -8.53 1.00
N GLU A 148 23.30 -9.04 2.24
CA GLU A 148 23.06 -10.47 2.49
C GLU A 148 21.61 -10.90 2.24
N GLU A 149 20.66 -9.97 2.36
CA GLU A 149 19.22 -10.23 2.21
C GLU A 149 18.75 -10.05 0.75
N PHE A 150 19.56 -9.42 -0.10
CA PHE A 150 19.17 -9.02 -1.46
C PHE A 150 18.79 -10.21 -2.35
N SER A 151 19.55 -11.31 -2.33
CA SER A 151 19.23 -12.49 -3.15
C SER A 151 17.87 -13.09 -2.80
N ASN A 152 17.54 -13.14 -1.51
CA ASN A 152 16.24 -13.62 -1.06
C ASN A 152 15.11 -12.66 -1.45
N PHE A 153 15.29 -11.36 -1.23
CA PHE A 153 14.34 -10.34 -1.67
C PHE A 153 14.08 -10.42 -3.18
N ARG A 154 15.14 -10.46 -3.99
CA ARG A 154 15.09 -10.53 -5.45
C ARG A 154 14.23 -11.70 -5.92
N ASN A 155 14.49 -12.89 -5.39
CA ASN A 155 13.76 -14.09 -5.77
C ASN A 155 12.28 -14.01 -5.38
N GLN A 156 11.98 -13.57 -4.15
CA GLN A 156 10.60 -13.42 -3.69
C GLN A 156 9.84 -12.38 -4.50
N PHE A 157 10.46 -11.21 -4.75
CA PHE A 157 9.83 -10.12 -5.49
C PHE A 157 9.57 -10.51 -6.95
N MET A 158 10.51 -11.17 -7.61
CA MET A 158 10.35 -11.63 -9.00
C MET A 158 9.21 -12.64 -9.14
N CYS A 159 9.15 -13.64 -8.26
CA CYS A 159 8.09 -14.64 -8.28
C CYS A 159 6.70 -14.05 -8.00
N LEU A 160 6.60 -13.00 -7.19
CA LEU A 160 5.31 -12.39 -6.82
C LEU A 160 4.84 -11.34 -7.83
N ILE A 161 5.75 -10.53 -8.37
CA ILE A 161 5.41 -9.31 -9.10
C ILE A 161 5.80 -9.40 -10.58
N ASN A 162 7.00 -9.91 -10.89
CA ASN A 162 7.49 -9.92 -12.27
C ASN A 162 6.79 -10.98 -13.13
N ASP A 163 6.60 -12.17 -12.56
CA ASP A 163 5.95 -13.30 -13.24
C ASP A 163 4.43 -13.16 -13.32
N ASN A 164 3.86 -12.14 -12.67
CA ASN A 164 2.45 -11.80 -12.76
C ASN A 164 2.16 -11.02 -14.04
N THR A 165 1.46 -11.65 -14.99
CA THR A 165 1.08 -11.08 -16.29
C THR A 165 -0.07 -10.08 -16.22
N GLU A 166 -0.78 -10.00 -15.09
CA GLU A 166 -1.88 -9.04 -14.87
C GLU A 166 -1.36 -7.65 -14.46
N LEU A 167 -0.08 -7.55 -14.09
CA LEU A 167 0.55 -6.30 -13.70
C LEU A 167 1.27 -5.64 -14.89
N THR A 168 0.95 -4.38 -15.13
CA THR A 168 1.69 -3.52 -16.06
C THR A 168 3.07 -3.16 -15.51
N ASN A 169 4.03 -2.81 -16.37
CA ASN A 169 5.37 -2.40 -15.94
C ASN A 169 5.34 -1.21 -14.97
N TYR A 170 4.39 -0.29 -15.12
CA TYR A 170 4.20 0.83 -14.19
C TYR A 170 3.74 0.36 -12.80
N GLN A 171 2.81 -0.61 -12.74
CA GLN A 171 2.39 -1.20 -11.47
C GLN A 171 3.54 -1.98 -10.81
N LYS A 172 4.33 -2.73 -11.59
CA LYS A 172 5.53 -3.43 -11.07
C LYS A 172 6.54 -2.45 -10.48
N LEU A 173 6.78 -1.33 -11.15
CA LEU A 173 7.62 -0.23 -10.64
C LEU A 173 7.06 0.34 -9.33
N PHE A 174 5.75 0.59 -9.26
CA PHE A 174 5.10 1.09 -8.05
C PHE A 174 5.29 0.13 -6.87
N TYR A 175 5.06 -1.17 -7.08
CA TYR A 175 5.30 -2.19 -6.05
C TYR A 175 6.77 -2.28 -5.66
N LEU A 176 7.69 -2.15 -6.61
CA LEU A 176 9.12 -2.17 -6.33
C LEU A 176 9.49 -1.01 -5.41
N LYS A 177 9.09 0.22 -5.74
CA LYS A 177 9.28 1.39 -4.86
C LYS A 177 8.64 1.21 -3.48
N ALA A 178 7.42 0.65 -3.43
CA ALA A 178 6.71 0.37 -2.20
C ALA A 178 7.38 -0.70 -1.32
N ALA A 179 8.22 -1.57 -1.89
CA ALA A 179 8.98 -2.59 -1.16
C ALA A 179 10.31 -2.08 -0.58
N LEU A 180 10.87 -0.97 -1.07
CA LEU A 180 12.17 -0.44 -0.64
C LEU A 180 12.06 0.38 0.65
N ARG A 181 12.93 0.10 1.60
CA ARG A 181 13.06 0.77 2.90
C ARG A 181 14.53 1.04 3.19
N GLY A 182 14.81 1.83 4.22
CA GLY A 182 16.18 2.11 4.66
C GLY A 182 17.07 2.63 3.54
N GLU A 183 18.29 2.09 3.42
CA GLU A 183 19.26 2.51 2.40
C GLU A 183 18.80 2.21 0.98
N ALA A 184 18.03 1.14 0.77
CA ALA A 184 17.52 0.78 -0.55
C ALA A 184 16.51 1.79 -1.11
N LYS A 185 15.84 2.57 -0.24
CA LYS A 185 14.89 3.61 -0.66
C LYS A 185 15.59 4.76 -1.41
N TYR A 186 16.88 4.98 -1.14
CA TYR A 186 17.65 6.09 -1.68
C TYR A 186 18.56 5.66 -2.84
N ILE A 187 18.17 4.61 -3.57
CA ILE A 187 18.95 4.19 -4.74
C ILE A 187 18.71 5.14 -5.91
N GLU A 188 19.80 5.56 -6.54
CA GLU A 188 19.76 6.42 -7.72
C GLU A 188 19.55 5.56 -8.97
N THR A 189 18.68 6.00 -9.86
CA THR A 189 18.38 5.31 -11.13
C THR A 189 18.55 6.25 -12.30
N SER A 190 18.84 5.71 -13.48
CA SER A 190 18.96 6.51 -14.71
C SER A 190 17.60 7.04 -15.16
N ASP A 191 16.56 6.23 -14.99
CA ASP A 191 15.21 6.47 -15.49
C ASP A 191 14.18 5.97 -14.47
N ASP A 192 12.94 6.48 -14.59
CA ASP A 192 11.83 6.04 -13.74
C ASP A 192 11.08 4.85 -14.36
N THR A 193 11.79 3.72 -14.50
CA THR A 193 11.27 2.47 -15.05
C THR A 193 11.55 1.30 -14.10
N PHE A 194 10.74 0.24 -14.19
CA PHE A 194 10.96 -0.97 -13.39
C PHE A 194 12.35 -1.55 -13.66
N GLU A 195 12.73 -1.63 -14.93
CA GLU A 195 13.99 -2.19 -15.40
C GLU A 195 15.20 -1.38 -14.90
N SER A 196 15.13 -0.04 -14.97
CA SER A 196 16.23 0.83 -14.48
C SER A 196 16.40 0.71 -12.97
N LEU A 197 15.31 0.75 -12.21
CA LEU A 197 15.35 0.63 -10.75
C LEU A 197 15.81 -0.76 -10.30
N PHE A 198 15.35 -1.82 -10.94
CA PHE A 198 15.74 -3.17 -10.59
C PHE A 198 17.22 -3.43 -10.92
N ALA A 199 17.71 -2.95 -12.06
CA ALA A 199 19.11 -3.07 -12.44
C ALA A 199 20.04 -2.32 -11.47
N ALA A 200 19.66 -1.12 -11.01
CA ALA A 200 20.43 -0.38 -10.01
C ALA A 200 20.53 -1.16 -8.69
N LEU A 201 19.42 -1.80 -8.26
CA LEU A 201 19.41 -2.64 -7.05
C LEU A 201 20.34 -3.84 -7.19
N GLU A 202 20.33 -4.53 -8.34
CA GLU A 202 21.25 -5.63 -8.63
C GLU A 202 22.71 -5.16 -8.61
N GLU A 203 23.01 -4.04 -9.26
CA GLU A 203 24.38 -3.51 -9.27
C GLU A 203 24.90 -3.19 -7.86
N ARG A 204 24.07 -2.56 -7.04
CA ARG A 204 24.46 -2.06 -5.72
C ARG A 204 24.47 -3.13 -4.64
N PHE A 205 23.50 -4.05 -4.63
CA PHE A 205 23.27 -4.97 -3.52
C PHE A 205 23.54 -6.44 -3.84
N GLU A 206 23.77 -6.80 -5.09
CA GLU A 206 24.12 -8.18 -5.43
C GLU A 206 25.53 -8.52 -4.95
N ASN A 207 25.60 -9.43 -3.99
CA ASN A 207 26.86 -9.87 -3.42
C ASN A 207 27.59 -10.86 -4.37
N LYS A 208 28.24 -10.31 -5.39
CA LYS A 208 29.02 -11.07 -6.39
C LYS A 208 30.15 -11.89 -5.76
N ARG A 209 30.71 -11.46 -4.62
CA ARG A 209 31.77 -12.20 -3.89
C ARG A 209 31.24 -13.46 -3.20
N ALA A 210 30.06 -13.40 -2.59
CA ALA A 210 29.45 -14.55 -1.94
C ALA A 210 29.11 -15.68 -2.94
N ILE A 211 28.68 -15.34 -4.15
CA ILE A 211 28.40 -16.31 -5.23
C ILE A 211 29.68 -17.04 -5.64
N VAL A 212 30.78 -16.30 -5.83
CA VAL A 212 32.09 -16.86 -6.19
C VAL A 212 32.61 -17.77 -5.07
N ASP A 213 32.51 -17.36 -3.80
CA ASP A 213 32.96 -18.17 -2.66
C ASP A 213 32.14 -19.47 -2.50
N ILE A 214 30.83 -19.44 -2.78
CA ILE A 214 29.99 -20.64 -2.82
C ILE A 214 30.42 -21.55 -3.96
N HIS A 215 30.66 -21.02 -5.16
CA HIS A 215 31.15 -21.79 -6.30
C HIS A 215 32.51 -22.43 -6.03
N ILE A 216 33.47 -21.69 -5.48
CA ILE A 216 34.78 -22.21 -5.10
C ILE A 216 34.65 -23.31 -4.05
N ARG A 217 33.85 -23.12 -2.99
CA ARG A 217 33.61 -24.17 -1.98
C ARG A 217 32.94 -25.41 -2.56
N ASN A 218 32.01 -25.25 -3.50
CA ASN A 218 31.34 -26.38 -4.12
C ASN A 218 32.28 -27.15 -5.06
N MET A 219 33.16 -26.46 -5.81
CA MET A 219 34.21 -27.11 -6.59
C MET A 219 35.20 -27.88 -5.71
N LEU A 220 35.67 -27.28 -4.61
CA LEU A 220 36.57 -27.93 -3.65
C LEU A 220 35.94 -29.12 -2.91
N LYS A 221 34.60 -29.17 -2.82
CA LYS A 221 33.86 -30.31 -2.25
C LYS A 221 33.64 -31.46 -3.25
N LEU A 222 33.72 -31.20 -4.54
CA LEU A 222 33.57 -32.21 -5.60
C LEU A 222 34.88 -32.92 -5.96
N GLU A 223 36.02 -32.48 -5.39
CA GLU A 223 37.34 -33.10 -5.57
C GLU A 223 37.71 -34.12 -4.47
N ASN A 224 36.74 -34.61 -3.69
CA ASN A 224 36.94 -35.73 -2.74
C ASN A 224 36.01 -36.91 -3.03
#